data_AF-A0AB94IX45-F1
#
_entry.id   AF-A0AB94IX45-F1
#
_cell.length_a   1.000
_cell.length_b   1.000
_cell.length_c   1.000
_cell.angle_alpha   90.00
_cell.angle_beta   90.00
_cell.angle_gamma   90.00
#
_symmetry.space_group_name_H-M   'P 1'
#
loop_
_entity.id
_entity.type
_entity.pdbx_description
1 polymer ?
#
loop_
_entity_poly.entity_id
_entity_poly.type
_entity_poly.pdbx_seq_one_letter_code
_entity_poly.pdbx_strand_id
1 'polypeptide(L)'
;MLLPKDFVSTMSDEDKDKIMDEADALDERGEKEAANCLRNTIPMNPILADGMKKVGGIQKLKDLGFNLNDAVKLFGEGWLNG
;
A
#
# COMPACT_ATOMS: atom_id res chain seq x y z
N MET A 1 0.08 7.66 -15.30
CA MET A 1 1.05 6.60 -15.66
C MET A 1 0.39 5.26 -15.37
N LEU A 2 0.65 4.23 -16.16
CA LEU A 2 0.26 2.86 -15.82
C LEU A 2 1.52 2.12 -15.35
N LEU A 3 1.33 1.08 -14.54
CA LEU A 3 2.42 0.19 -14.15
C LEU A 3 3.08 -0.43 -15.40
N PRO A 4 4.41 -0.68 -15.37
CA PRO A 4 5.06 -1.53 -16.37
C PRO A 4 4.35 -2.88 -16.47
N LYS A 5 4.24 -3.45 -17.67
CA LYS A 5 3.50 -4.71 -17.91
C LYS A 5 4.10 -5.92 -17.19
N ASP A 6 5.38 -5.85 -16.89
CA ASP A 6 6.20 -6.85 -16.22
C ASP A 6 6.42 -6.53 -14.73
N PHE A 7 5.76 -5.49 -14.20
CA PHE A 7 5.87 -5.16 -12.78
C PHE A 7 5.18 -6.23 -11.94
N VAL A 8 5.97 -6.88 -11.09
CA VAL A 8 5.50 -7.82 -10.08
C VAL A 8 5.56 -7.13 -8.72
N SER A 9 4.46 -7.18 -7.97
CA SER A 9 4.38 -6.67 -6.59
C SER A 9 5.39 -7.37 -5.66
N THR A 10 5.74 -6.71 -4.55
CA THR A 10 6.56 -7.30 -3.48
C THR A 10 5.79 -8.33 -2.65
N MET A 11 4.47 -8.31 -2.72
CA MET A 11 3.55 -9.27 -2.10
C MET A 11 2.83 -10.08 -3.19
N SER A 12 2.67 -11.39 -2.96
CA SER A 12 1.91 -12.28 -3.86
C SER A 12 0.41 -11.94 -3.84
N ASP A 13 -0.32 -12.28 -4.89
CA ASP A 13 -1.77 -12.04 -4.90
C ASP A 13 -2.49 -12.93 -3.87
N GLU A 14 -2.03 -14.16 -3.66
CA GLU A 14 -2.56 -15.05 -2.62
C GLU A 14 -2.43 -14.48 -1.20
N ASP A 15 -1.30 -13.81 -0.90
CA ASP A 15 -1.11 -13.19 0.41
C ASP A 15 -1.96 -11.92 0.56
N LYS A 16 -2.12 -11.13 -0.52
CA LYS A 16 -3.03 -9.98 -0.51
C LYS A 16 -4.47 -10.43 -0.27
N ASP A 17 -4.90 -11.49 -0.94
CA ASP A 17 -6.27 -12.00 -0.82
C ASP A 17 -6.55 -12.46 0.62
N LYS A 18 -5.62 -13.20 1.25
CA LYS A 18 -5.75 -13.55 2.68
C LYS A 18 -5.87 -12.34 3.59
N ILE A 19 -5.05 -11.31 3.37
CA ILE A 19 -5.09 -10.07 4.17
C ILE A 19 -6.43 -9.35 3.97
N MET A 20 -6.95 -9.34 2.73
CA MET A 20 -8.26 -8.76 2.43
C MET A 20 -9.39 -9.53 3.11
N ASP A 21 -9.39 -10.87 3.03
CA ASP A 21 -10.39 -11.72 3.68
C ASP A 21 -10.41 -11.50 5.20
N GLU A 22 -9.22 -11.44 5.83
CA GLU A 22 -9.10 -11.17 7.27
C GLU A 22 -9.55 -9.75 7.63
N ALA A 23 -9.23 -8.76 6.80
CA ALA A 23 -9.67 -7.37 7.01
C ALA A 23 -11.18 -7.22 6.87
N ASP A 24 -11.78 -7.91 5.90
CA ASP A 24 -13.24 -7.92 5.71
C ASP A 24 -13.94 -8.58 6.91
N ALA A 25 -13.39 -9.68 7.42
CA ALA A 25 -13.89 -10.30 8.65
C ALA A 25 -13.79 -9.38 9.88
N LEU A 26 -12.76 -8.53 9.97
CA LEU A 26 -12.64 -7.50 11.02
C LEU A 26 -13.69 -6.40 10.85
N ASP A 27 -13.90 -5.92 9.62
CA ASP A 27 -14.91 -4.92 9.29
C ASP A 27 -16.33 -5.40 9.61
N GLU A 28 -16.64 -6.66 9.31
CA GLU A 28 -17.92 -7.29 9.65
C GLU A 28 -18.18 -7.36 11.15
N ARG A 29 -17.12 -7.48 11.96
CA ARG A 29 -17.18 -7.41 13.43
C ARG A 29 -17.23 -5.98 13.97
N GLY A 30 -17.14 -4.98 13.10
CA GLY A 30 -17.10 -3.55 13.47
C GLY A 30 -15.71 -3.05 13.88
N GLU A 31 -14.67 -3.86 13.74
CA GLU A 31 -13.28 -3.56 14.11
C GLU A 31 -12.56 -2.76 13.00
N LYS A 32 -13.16 -1.63 12.59
CA LYS A 32 -12.75 -0.87 11.40
C LYS A 32 -11.30 -0.39 11.41
N GLU A 33 -10.80 0.00 12.58
CA GLU A 33 -9.40 0.44 12.70
C GLU A 33 -8.44 -0.71 12.46
N ALA A 34 -8.71 -1.89 13.03
CA ALA A 34 -7.91 -3.09 12.82
C ALA A 34 -7.95 -3.54 11.36
N ALA A 35 -9.14 -3.52 10.73
CA ALA A 35 -9.31 -3.80 9.30
C ALA A 35 -8.47 -2.85 8.43
N ASN A 36 -8.50 -1.55 8.71
CA ASN A 36 -7.71 -0.56 7.98
C ASN A 36 -6.20 -0.74 8.18
N CYS A 37 -5.75 -0.98 9.42
CA CYS A 37 -4.34 -1.27 9.69
C CYS A 37 -3.89 -2.52 8.93
N LEU A 38 -4.73 -3.56 8.88
CA LEU A 38 -4.44 -4.79 8.17
C LEU A 38 -4.36 -4.56 6.65
N ARG A 39 -5.33 -3.85 6.05
CA ARG A 39 -5.29 -3.46 4.63
C ARG A 39 -4.05 -2.64 4.29
N ASN A 40 -3.59 -1.77 5.18
CA ASN A 40 -2.40 -0.95 4.97
C ASN A 40 -1.11 -1.78 4.92
N THR A 41 -1.12 -3.05 5.35
CA THR A 41 0.02 -3.96 5.16
C THR A 41 0.18 -4.42 3.71
N ILE A 42 -0.88 -4.33 2.88
CA ILE A 42 -0.80 -4.62 1.45
C ILE A 42 0.00 -3.50 0.77
N PRO A 43 1.02 -3.83 -0.05
CA PRO A 43 1.76 -2.83 -0.79
C PRO A 43 0.81 -1.95 -1.61
N MET A 44 0.87 -0.66 -1.33
CA MET A 44 0.10 0.33 -2.05
C MET A 44 0.52 0.33 -3.52
N ASN A 45 -0.45 0.47 -4.43
CA ASN A 45 -0.13 0.65 -5.84
C ASN A 45 0.85 1.83 -6.01
N PRO A 46 2.01 1.63 -6.65
CA PRO A 46 3.07 2.63 -6.62
C PRO A 46 2.72 3.90 -7.40
N ILE A 47 1.89 3.80 -8.45
CA ILE A 47 1.42 5.00 -9.16
C ILE A 47 0.48 5.83 -8.27
N LEU A 48 -0.39 5.15 -7.52
CA LEU A 48 -1.26 5.84 -6.55
C LEU A 48 -0.43 6.47 -5.42
N ALA A 49 0.57 5.75 -4.91
CA ALA A 49 1.49 6.26 -3.90
C ALA A 49 2.23 7.52 -4.38
N ASP A 50 2.74 7.53 -5.61
CA ASP A 50 3.39 8.71 -6.20
C ASP A 50 2.42 9.89 -6.39
N GLY A 51 1.18 9.62 -6.81
CA GLY A 51 0.13 10.63 -6.88
C GLY A 51 -0.18 11.24 -5.52
N MET A 52 -0.36 10.41 -4.49
CA MET A 52 -0.64 10.89 -3.14
C MET A 52 0.55 11.63 -2.52
N LYS A 53 1.78 11.16 -2.77
CA LYS A 53 3.01 11.85 -2.36
C LYS A 53 3.07 13.28 -2.92
N LYS A 54 2.74 13.46 -4.20
CA LYS A 54 2.74 14.80 -4.84
C LYS A 54 1.72 15.77 -4.23
N VAL A 55 0.61 15.25 -3.70
CA VAL A 55 -0.47 16.07 -3.13
C VAL A 55 -0.25 16.33 -1.64
N GLY A 56 0.15 15.32 -0.88
CA GLY A 56 0.19 15.36 0.59
C GLY A 56 1.57 15.18 1.22
N GLY A 57 2.61 14.97 0.42
CA GLY A 57 3.96 14.65 0.87
C GLY A 57 4.11 13.19 1.32
N ILE A 58 5.37 12.74 1.41
CA ILE A 58 5.70 11.39 1.84
C ILE A 58 5.37 11.14 3.31
N GLN A 59 5.45 12.17 4.16
CA GLN A 59 5.19 12.05 5.60
C GLN A 59 3.75 11.60 5.86
N LYS A 60 2.78 12.16 5.13
CA LYS A 60 1.37 11.77 5.26
C LYS A 60 1.13 10.30 4.94
N LEU A 61 1.84 9.74 3.94
CA LEU A 61 1.74 8.32 3.61
C LEU A 61 2.29 7.42 4.73
N LYS A 62 3.39 7.85 5.36
CA LYS A 62 4.00 7.17 6.51
C LYS A 62 3.09 7.26 7.74
N ASP A 63 2.52 8.42 8.02
CA ASP A 63 1.63 8.64 9.17
C ASP A 63 0.33 7.82 9.05
N LEU A 64 -0.16 7.62 7.83
CA LEU A 64 -1.30 6.75 7.56
C LEU A 64 -0.94 5.26 7.59
N GLY A 65 0.33 4.91 7.72
CA GLY A 65 0.81 3.53 7.85
C GLY A 65 0.79 2.71 6.56
N PHE A 66 0.74 3.34 5.38
CA PHE A 66 0.72 2.61 4.12
C PHE A 66 2.03 1.84 3.89
N ASN A 67 1.92 0.61 3.41
CA ASN A 67 3.06 -0.14 2.90
C ASN A 67 3.50 0.43 1.54
N LEU A 68 4.70 1.01 1.48
CA LEU A 68 5.26 1.68 0.30
C LEU A 68 6.30 0.82 -0.45
N ASN A 69 6.42 -0.47 -0.13
CA ASN A 69 7.46 -1.34 -0.70
C ASN A 69 7.42 -1.41 -2.22
N ASP A 70 6.22 -1.44 -2.83
CA ASP A 70 6.07 -1.45 -4.28
C ASP A 70 6.48 -0.12 -4.91
N ALA A 71 6.26 1.01 -4.23
CA ALA A 71 6.73 2.32 -4.68
C ALA A 71 8.26 2.40 -4.64
N VAL A 72 8.87 1.88 -3.57
CA VAL A 72 10.33 1.76 -3.46
C VAL A 72 10.89 0.83 -4.53
N LYS A 73 10.23 -0.31 -4.80
CA LYS A 73 10.64 -1.24 -5.86
C LYS A 73 10.59 -0.59 -7.24
N LEU A 74 9.58 0.24 -7.52
CA LEU A 74 9.40 0.89 -8.82
C LEU A 74 10.29 2.13 -9.01
N PHE A 75 10.40 2.99 -7.99
CA PHE A 75 11.05 4.30 -8.11
C PHE A 75 12.43 4.38 -7.43
N GLY A 76 12.83 3.35 -6.67
CA GLY A 76 14.05 3.31 -5.87
C GLY A 76 13.90 3.93 -4.47
N GLU A 77 14.85 3.63 -3.59
CA GLU A 77 14.83 4.10 -2.18
C GLU A 77 14.82 5.62 -2.04
N GLY A 78 15.45 6.34 -2.97
CA GLY A 78 15.47 7.80 -2.99
C GLY A 78 14.08 8.43 -3.10
N TRP A 79 13.09 7.69 -3.57
CA TRP A 79 11.70 8.15 -3.66
C TRP A 79 11.11 8.50 -2.28
N LEU A 80 11.58 7.87 -1.20
CA LEU A 80 11.13 8.14 0.18
C LEU A 80 11.62 9.48 0.75
N ASN A 81 12.60 10.12 0.10
CA ASN A 81 13.31 11.29 0.61
C ASN A 81 13.10 12.57 -0.20
N GLY A 82 12.49 12.47 -1.40
CA GLY A 82 12.16 13.62 -2.24
C GLY A 82 10.68 13.87 -2.35
#